data_AF-A0A3D2S900-F1
#
_entry.id   AF-A0A3D2S900-F1
#
_cell.length_a   1.000
_cell.length_b   1.000
_cell.length_c   1.000
_cell.angle_alpha   90.00
_cell.angle_beta   90.00
_cell.angle_gamma   90.00
#
_symmetry.space_group_name_H-M   'P 1'
#
loop_
_entity.id
_entity.type
_entity.pdbx_description
1 polymer ?
#
loop_
_entity_poly.entity_id
_entity_poly.type
_entity_poly.pdbx_seq_one_letter_code
_entity_poly.pdbx_strand_id
1 'polypeptide(L)' 'MINTDRQPVNKESILGAGVAIGAGVGAAIGTALGNIAMGVGIGVALGIAFAATRLRREKDDSKE' A
#
# COMPACT_ATOMS: atom_id res chain seq x y z
N MET A 1 -27.67 -9.25 15.60
CA MET A 1 -27.21 -8.93 14.23
C MET A 1 -25.95 -8.10 14.37
N ILE A 2 -24.79 -8.66 14.05
CA ILE A 2 -23.53 -7.90 14.03
C ILE A 2 -23.56 -7.10 12.73
N ASN A 3 -23.91 -5.82 12.81
CA ASN A 3 -23.69 -4.91 11.69
C ASN A 3 -22.19 -4.69 11.58
N THR A 4 -21.57 -5.40 10.65
CA THR A 4 -20.24 -5.04 10.17
C THR A 4 -20.41 -3.82 9.27
N ASP A 5 -20.42 -2.63 9.87
CA ASP A 5 -20.22 -1.39 9.15
C ASP A 5 -18.87 -1.49 8.42
N ARG A 6 -18.93 -1.82 7.13
CA ARG A 6 -17.77 -1.76 6.26
C ARG A 6 -17.40 -0.30 6.11
N GLN A 7 -16.54 0.19 7.01
CA GLN A 7 -15.90 1.48 6.88
C GLN A 7 -15.32 1.59 5.46
N PRO A 8 -15.76 2.57 4.65
CA PRO A 8 -15.21 2.75 3.31
C PRO A 8 -13.71 3.01 3.46
N VAL A 9 -12.89 2.13 2.90
CA VAL A 9 -11.43 2.22 2.97
C VAL A 9 -11.00 3.48 2.21
N ASN A 10 -10.74 4.54 2.94
CA ASN A 10 -10.47 5.85 2.35
C ASN A 10 -9.24 5.74 1.44
N LYS A 11 -9.24 6.51 0.35
CA LYS A 11 -8.16 6.57 -0.63
C LYS A 11 -6.78 6.81 0.00
N GLU A 12 -6.74 7.64 1.04
CA GLU A 12 -5.55 7.88 1.86
C GLU A 12 -5.10 6.64 2.64
N SER A 13 -6.04 5.86 3.18
CA SER A 13 -5.76 4.61 3.88
C SER A 13 -5.17 3.54 2.94
N ILE A 14 -5.65 3.47 1.69
CA ILE A 14 -5.12 2.53 0.68
C ILE A 14 -3.67 2.89 0.33
N LEU A 15 -3.39 4.18 0.12
CA LEU A 15 -2.02 4.66 -0.13
C LEU A 15 -1.11 4.45 1.08
N GLY A 16 -1.58 4.78 2.29
CA GLY A 16 -0.85 4.59 3.53
C GLY A 16 -0.52 3.12 3.81
N ALA A 17 -1.48 2.22 3.58
CA ALA A 17 -1.27 0.78 3.68
C ALA A 17 -0.24 0.28 2.66
N GLY A 18 -0.30 0.76 1.42
CA GLY A 18 0.69 0.42 0.38
C GLY A 18 2.11 0.82 0.76
N VAL A 19 2.29 2.03 1.29
CA VAL A 19 3.60 2.51 1.77
C VAL A 19 4.07 1.71 2.98
N ALA A 20 3.21 1.43 3.96
CA ALA A 20 3.57 0.67 5.16
C ALA A 20 4.02 -0.76 4.80
N ILE A 21 3.27 -1.45 3.94
CA ILE A 21 3.60 -2.79 3.47
C ILE A 21 4.88 -2.74 2.62
N GLY A 22 4.97 -1.80 1.68
CA GLY A 22 6.14 -1.64 0.81
C GLY A 22 7.42 -1.34 1.59
N ALA A 23 7.36 -0.47 2.60
CA ALA A 23 8.48 -0.14 3.47
C ALA A 23 8.89 -1.34 4.35
N GLY A 24 7.94 -2.07 4.94
CA GLY A 24 8.23 -3.25 5.76
C GLY A 24 8.88 -4.37 4.96
N VAL A 25 8.33 -4.69 3.79
CA VAL A 25 8.89 -5.71 2.87
C VAL A 25 10.24 -5.25 2.31
N GLY A 26 10.33 -3.99 1.89
CA GLY A 26 11.55 -3.39 1.36
C GLY A 26 12.68 -3.34 2.39
N ALA A 27 12.36 -3.06 3.65
CA ALA A 27 13.32 -3.11 4.75
C ALA A 27 13.80 -4.55 4.97
N ALA A 28 12.89 -5.53 5.04
CA ALA A 28 13.28 -6.94 5.19
C ALA A 28 14.21 -7.41 4.05
N ILE A 29 13.85 -7.12 2.81
CA ILE A 29 14.68 -7.43 1.63
C ILE A 29 16.02 -6.68 1.70
N GLY A 30 16.00 -5.37 1.96
CA GLY A 30 17.21 -4.55 2.07
C GLY A 30 18.17 -5.01 3.17
N THR A 31 17.65 -5.48 4.31
CA THR A 31 18.47 -6.08 5.37
C THR A 31 19.12 -7.39 4.92
N ALA A 32 18.40 -8.23 4.16
CA ALA A 32 18.94 -9.47 3.61
C ALA A 32 20.02 -9.21 2.54
N LEU A 33 19.90 -8.14 1.76
CA LEU A 33 20.88 -7.73 0.76
C LEU A 33 22.05 -6.91 1.34
N GLY A 34 22.01 -6.54 2.62
CA GLY A 34 22.98 -5.62 3.23
C GLY A 34 22.88 -4.18 2.70
N ASN A 35 21.83 -3.84 1.96
CA ASN A 35 21.58 -2.50 1.42
C ASN A 35 20.13 -2.09 1.67
N ILE A 36 19.89 -1.55 2.86
CA ILE A 36 18.57 -1.11 3.32
C ILE A 36 18.04 0.05 2.46
N ALA A 37 18.90 0.96 2.02
CA ALA A 37 18.49 2.10 1.19
C ALA A 37 17.87 1.63 -0.13
N MET A 38 18.52 0.65 -0.78
CA MET A 38 18.01 0.08 -2.03
C MET A 38 16.72 -0.73 -1.79
N GLY A 39 16.69 -1.55 -0.74
CA GLY A 39 15.51 -2.36 -0.41
C GLY A 39 14.27 -1.53 -0.09
N VAL A 40 14.41 -0.49 0.76
CA VAL A 40 13.31 0.41 1.09
C VAL A 40 12.88 1.22 -0.13
N GLY A 41 13.82 1.71 -0.96
CA GLY A 41 13.49 2.43 -2.19
C GLY A 41 12.65 1.59 -3.16
N ILE A 42 13.05 0.34 -3.40
CA ILE A 42 12.31 -0.61 -4.26
C ILE A 42 10.98 -0.99 -3.61
N GLY A 43 10.98 -1.32 -2.32
CA GLY A 43 9.79 -1.76 -1.61
C GLY A 43 8.70 -0.70 -1.56
N VAL A 44 9.06 0.55 -1.26
CA VAL A 44 8.11 1.68 -1.27
C VAL A 44 7.58 1.94 -2.67
N ALA A 45 8.43 1.90 -3.71
CA ALA A 45 7.99 2.08 -5.10
C ALA A 45 6.97 1.01 -5.52
N LEU A 46 7.22 -0.27 -5.17
CA LEU A 46 6.30 -1.37 -5.43
C LEU A 46 5.00 -1.22 -4.62
N GLY A 47 5.10 -0.89 -3.33
CA GLY A 47 3.95 -0.68 -2.45
C GLY A 47 3.02 0.42 -2.95
N ILE A 48 3.59 1.54 -3.41
CA ILE A 48 2.84 2.63 -4.04
C ILE A 48 2.23 2.20 -5.37
N ALA A 49 2.95 1.46 -6.23
CA ALA A 49 2.41 0.97 -7.50
C ALA A 49 1.19 0.05 -7.30
N PHE A 50 1.25 -0.85 -6.30
CA PHE A 50 0.12 -1.71 -5.92
C PHE A 50 -1.05 -0.91 -5.32
N ALA A 51 -0.77 0.07 -4.45
CA ALA A 51 -1.81 0.93 -3.91
C ALA A 51 -2.45 1.82 -4.99
N ALA A 52 -1.67 2.36 -5.92
CA ALA A 52 -2.14 3.21 -7.01
C ALA A 52 -3.06 2.44 -7.98
N THR A 53 -2.73 1.18 -8.28
CA THR A 53 -3.58 0.32 -9.13
C THR A 53 -4.91 -0.02 -8.45
N ARG A 54 -4.92 -0.23 -7.13
CA ARG A 54 -6.16 -0.40 -6.35
C ARG A 54 -6.97 0.89 -6.25
N LEU A 55 -6.30 2.00 -5.95
CA LEU A 55 -6.90 3.32 -5.84
C LEU A 55 -7.62 3.76 -7.12
N ARG A 56 -7.06 3.38 -8.28
CA ARG A 56 -7.64 3.70 -9.58
C ARG A 56 -8.96 2.99 -9.85
N ARG A 57 -9.19 1.81 -9.25
CA ARG A 57 -10.48 1.09 -9.32
C ARG A 57 -11.52 1.72 -8.40
N GLU A 58 -11.12 2.20 -7.24
CA GLU A 58 -12.03 2.83 -6.28
C GLU A 58 -12.48 4.24 -6.70
N LYS A 59 -11.69 4.90 -7.56
CA LYS A 59 -12.09 6.18 -8.16
C LYS A 59 -13.19 6.03 -9.23
N ASP A 60 -13.43 4.81 -9.70
CA ASP A 60 -14.47 4.46 -10.67
C ASP A 60 -15.80 4.15 -9.97
N ASP A 61 -15.76 3.43 -8.83
CA ASP A 61 -16.94 3.12 -7.99
C ASP A 61 -17.55 4.33 -7.29
N SER A 62 -16.82 5.46 -7.15
CA SER A 62 -17.36 6.68 -6.52
C SER A 62 -18.04 7.64 -7.52
N LYS A 63 -18.31 7.20 -8.76
CA LYS A 63 -18.87 8.05 -9.82
C LYS A 63 -20.28 7.64 -10.29
N GLU A 64 -20.97 6.76 -9.58
CA GLU A 64 -22.40 6.49 -9.82
C GLU A 64 -23.30 7.26 -8.85
#